data_AF-A0A8C0J356-F1
#
_entry.id   AF-A0A8C0J356-F1
#
_cell.length_a   1.000
_cell.length_b   1.000
_cell.length_c   1.000
_cell.angle_alpha   90.00
_cell.angle_beta   90.00
_cell.angle_gamma   90.00
#
_symmetry.space_group_name_H-M   'P 1'
#
loop_
_entity.id
_entity.type
_entity.pdbx_description
1 polymer ?
#
loop_
_entity_poly.entity_id
_entity_poly.type
_entity_poly.pdbx_seq_one_letter_code
_entity_poly.pdbx_strand_id
1 'polypeptide(L)'
;TAPSGCGSPFLANGSCRKQCWQPCKCKQTVCISVGLEYLQSNYQNALAFYFESFFQLGMTFLNDAGNPGFSPLFLQVTCNCFTISNGEMQDVGVGLYPSMSLLNHSCDPNCVIVFEGRQLLLRSVREIQIGEELTISYIESLMPSSERQKHLKRQYCFECNCLLCKTQEKDADMLAGEEQAWKEIKDLRLITEWEQVLAMCQALLNNSADRLPDTNIYLLKMLDCAMDACINLRRWEEALLYGNRTLKPYSFHPLRAVQMMRVGKLQYTQDMFPQALETLKQAYNIMKVTHGADHSLVQDLMKLKEQCEADMRAQ
;
A
#
# COMPACT_ATOMS: atom_id res chain seq x y z
N THR A 1 -19.76 -16.53 43.21
CA THR A 1 -20.42 -15.22 43.10
C THR A 1 -19.67 -14.39 42.07
N ALA A 2 -20.14 -14.43 40.81
CA ALA A 2 -19.57 -13.63 39.74
C ALA A 2 -20.18 -12.21 39.77
N PRO A 3 -19.39 -11.12 39.66
CA PRO A 3 -19.97 -9.82 39.43
C PRO A 3 -20.38 -9.72 37.96
N SER A 4 -21.68 -9.49 37.78
CA SER A 4 -22.34 -9.03 36.57
C SER A 4 -21.77 -7.69 36.09
N GLY A 5 -21.43 -7.58 34.81
CA GLY A 5 -21.29 -6.28 34.15
C GLY A 5 -20.14 -6.19 33.14
N CYS A 6 -20.35 -6.70 31.93
CA CYS A 6 -19.71 -6.15 30.73
C CYS A 6 -20.73 -6.23 29.58
N GLY A 7 -21.33 -5.09 29.26
CA GLY A 7 -22.18 -4.94 28.09
C GLY A 7 -21.38 -5.18 26.81
N SER A 8 -22.07 -5.71 25.80
CA SER A 8 -21.57 -5.93 24.45
C SER A 8 -20.92 -4.66 23.87
N PRO A 9 -19.71 -4.73 23.28
CA PRO A 9 -19.04 -3.55 22.71
C PRO A 9 -19.53 -3.18 21.31
N PHE A 10 -20.60 -3.81 20.81
CA PHE A 10 -21.10 -3.54 19.47
C PHE A 10 -22.28 -2.58 19.54
N LEU A 11 -22.09 -1.42 18.89
CA LEU A 11 -23.06 -0.35 18.64
C LEU A 11 -23.31 0.61 19.82
N ALA A 12 -22.31 1.41 20.15
CA ALA A 12 -22.58 2.72 20.76
C ALA A 12 -21.90 3.80 19.92
N ASN A 13 -22.71 4.60 19.21
CA ASN A 13 -22.34 5.82 18.48
C ASN A 13 -21.34 5.65 17.31
N GLY A 14 -21.81 5.09 16.19
CA GLY A 14 -21.37 5.45 14.82
C GLY A 14 -19.86 5.44 14.49
N SER A 15 -19.02 4.87 15.36
CA SER A 15 -17.58 4.86 15.22
C SER A 15 -17.07 3.49 15.64
N CYS A 16 -16.52 2.74 14.70
CA CYS A 16 -15.81 1.50 14.96
C CYS A 16 -14.46 1.84 15.61
N ARG A 17 -14.45 2.19 16.90
CA ARG A 17 -13.20 2.32 17.65
C ARG A 17 -12.71 0.92 18.01
N LYS A 18 -11.55 0.51 17.50
CA LYS A 18 -10.93 -0.79 17.82
C LYS A 18 -10.39 -0.90 19.27
N GLN A 19 -10.62 0.10 20.11
CA GLN A 19 -10.16 0.12 21.50
C GLN A 19 -11.20 -0.45 22.46
N CYS A 20 -11.14 -1.76 22.71
CA CYS A 20 -11.36 -2.36 24.03
C CYS A 20 -11.13 -3.89 23.99
N TRP A 21 -9.87 -4.31 24.10
CA TRP A 21 -9.51 -5.58 24.74
C TRP A 21 -8.51 -5.25 25.85
N GLN A 22 -8.84 -5.58 27.10
CA GLN A 22 -8.01 -5.25 28.26
C GLN A 22 -6.60 -5.87 28.15
N PRO A 23 -5.57 -5.23 28.74
CA PRO A 23 -4.18 -5.63 28.55
C PRO A 23 -3.91 -6.97 29.25
N CYS A 24 -3.70 -8.02 28.46
CA CYS A 24 -3.15 -9.27 28.97
C CYS A 24 -1.65 -9.05 29.28
N LYS A 25 -1.29 -9.10 30.56
CA LYS A 25 0.10 -9.08 31.02
C LYS A 25 0.77 -10.41 30.67
N CYS A 26 1.28 -10.56 29.45
CA CYS A 26 2.24 -11.62 29.14
C CYS A 26 3.38 -11.08 28.28
N LYS A 27 4.56 -10.96 28.90
CA LYS A 27 5.84 -10.99 28.21
C LYS A 27 5.98 -12.38 27.59
N GLN A 28 5.75 -12.51 26.29
CA GLN A 28 6.34 -13.54 25.42
C GLN A 28 5.84 -13.32 24.00
N THR A 29 6.78 -13.28 23.06
CA THR A 29 6.54 -13.33 21.62
C THR A 29 5.74 -14.59 21.30
N VAL A 30 4.43 -14.47 21.11
CA VAL A 30 3.60 -15.59 20.65
C VAL A 30 3.45 -15.44 19.13
N CYS A 31 4.31 -16.12 18.39
CA CYS A 31 4.07 -16.43 16.99
C CYS A 31 2.95 -17.47 16.93
N ILE A 32 1.72 -17.06 16.66
CA ILE A 32 0.67 -18.01 16.24
C ILE A 32 0.77 -18.13 14.72
N SER A 33 1.52 -19.12 14.26
CA SER A 33 1.44 -19.59 12.89
C SER A 33 0.14 -20.37 12.71
N VAL A 34 -0.96 -19.68 12.42
CA VAL A 34 -2.15 -20.36 11.87
C VAL A 34 -1.85 -20.62 10.40
N GLY A 35 -1.77 -21.90 10.04
CA GLY A 35 -1.53 -22.35 8.67
C GLY A 35 -2.63 -21.82 7.75
N LEU A 36 -2.21 -21.10 6.70
CA LEU A 36 -3.04 -20.80 5.55
C LEU A 36 -2.59 -21.73 4.43
N GLU A 37 -3.45 -22.69 4.10
CA GLU A 37 -3.36 -23.48 2.88
C GLU A 37 -3.51 -22.54 1.68
N TYR A 38 -2.43 -22.46 0.93
CA TYR A 38 -2.31 -22.19 -0.50
C TYR A 38 -3.60 -21.86 -1.27
N LEU A 39 -3.74 -20.60 -1.69
CA LEU A 39 -4.37 -20.24 -2.96
C LEU A 39 -3.28 -19.70 -3.88
N GLN A 40 -2.41 -20.59 -4.40
CA GLN A 40 -1.66 -20.26 -5.61
C GLN A 40 -2.57 -20.44 -6.81
N SER A 41 -2.91 -19.34 -7.45
CA SER A 41 -2.99 -19.29 -8.91
C SER A 41 -2.86 -17.85 -9.38
N ASN A 42 -2.19 -17.71 -10.52
CA ASN A 42 -1.72 -16.48 -11.15
C ASN A 42 -2.82 -15.44 -11.39
N TYR A 43 -3.19 -14.62 -10.42
CA TYR A 43 -3.88 -13.35 -10.69
C TYR A 43 -3.65 -12.33 -9.56
N GLN A 44 -2.62 -11.50 -9.74
CA GLN A 44 -2.23 -10.41 -8.83
C GLN A 44 -3.34 -9.34 -8.64
N ASN A 45 -4.30 -9.25 -9.57
CA ASN A 45 -5.48 -8.37 -9.45
C ASN A 45 -6.75 -9.08 -8.99
N ALA A 46 -6.79 -10.41 -8.99
CA ALA A 46 -8.03 -11.12 -8.68
C ALA A 46 -8.26 -11.28 -7.18
N LEU A 47 -7.23 -11.40 -6.33
CA LEU A 47 -7.43 -11.54 -4.88
C LEU A 47 -8.07 -10.31 -4.25
N ALA A 48 -7.62 -9.11 -4.61
CA ALA A 48 -8.23 -7.84 -4.20
C ALA A 48 -9.65 -7.70 -4.78
N PHE A 49 -9.84 -8.04 -6.06
CA PHE A 49 -11.15 -7.99 -6.71
C PHE A 49 -12.14 -9.00 -6.12
N TYR A 50 -11.70 -10.21 -5.79
CA TYR A 50 -12.52 -11.24 -5.14
C TYR A 50 -12.90 -10.77 -3.75
N PHE A 51 -11.96 -10.28 -2.95
CA PHE A 51 -12.29 -9.80 -1.61
C PHE A 51 -13.21 -8.57 -1.65
N GLU A 52 -12.98 -7.62 -2.57
CA GLU A 52 -13.85 -6.45 -2.74
C GLU A 52 -15.24 -6.83 -3.28
N SER A 53 -15.32 -7.82 -4.17
CA SER A 53 -16.59 -8.38 -4.69
C SER A 53 -17.32 -9.22 -3.64
N PHE A 54 -16.62 -10.02 -2.85
CA PHE A 54 -17.17 -10.81 -1.73
C PHE A 54 -17.60 -9.91 -0.57
N PHE A 55 -16.85 -8.84 -0.30
CA PHE A 55 -17.21 -7.79 0.65
C PHE A 55 -18.44 -7.02 0.18
N GLN A 56 -18.49 -6.61 -1.09
CA GLN A 56 -19.64 -5.94 -1.67
C GLN A 56 -20.87 -6.86 -1.64
N LEU A 57 -20.70 -8.15 -1.91
CA LEU A 57 -21.75 -9.16 -1.80
C LEU A 57 -22.24 -9.25 -0.35
N GLY A 58 -21.33 -9.38 0.63
CA GLY A 58 -21.65 -9.40 2.06
C GLY A 58 -22.36 -8.13 2.55
N MET A 59 -21.93 -6.95 2.09
CA MET A 59 -22.56 -5.66 2.43
C MET A 59 -23.92 -5.46 1.72
N THR A 60 -24.09 -5.97 0.51
CA THR A 60 -25.37 -5.97 -0.20
C THR A 60 -26.38 -6.86 0.54
N PHE A 61 -25.93 -8.00 1.06
CA PHE A 61 -26.74 -8.87 1.93
C PHE A 61 -27.02 -8.28 3.31
N LEU A 62 -26.14 -7.45 3.88
CA LEU A 62 -26.39 -6.72 5.13
C LEU A 62 -27.44 -5.61 4.97
N ASN A 63 -27.47 -4.95 3.81
CA ASN A 63 -28.46 -3.90 3.52
C ASN A 63 -29.85 -4.48 3.18
N ASP A 64 -29.93 -5.78 2.89
CA ASP A 64 -31.18 -6.50 2.74
C ASP A 64 -31.64 -6.96 4.14
N ALA A 65 -32.52 -6.19 4.76
CA ALA A 65 -32.88 -6.22 6.18
C ALA A 65 -33.58 -7.50 6.69
N GLY A 66 -33.41 -8.64 6.02
CA GLY A 66 -34.15 -9.88 6.27
C GLY A 66 -33.33 -11.17 6.34
N ASN A 67 -32.00 -11.15 6.16
CA ASN A 67 -31.22 -12.40 6.13
C ASN A 67 -30.32 -12.57 7.38
N PRO A 68 -30.72 -13.41 8.37
CA PRO A 68 -29.98 -13.61 9.62
C PRO A 68 -28.70 -14.46 9.48
N GLY A 69 -28.20 -14.67 8.26
CA GLY A 69 -27.18 -15.68 7.94
C GLY A 69 -25.72 -15.23 7.90
N PHE A 70 -25.40 -13.93 7.99
CA PHE A 70 -24.00 -13.49 7.99
C PHE A 70 -23.39 -13.59 9.39
N SER A 71 -22.48 -14.56 9.56
CA SER A 71 -21.78 -14.79 10.82
C SER A 71 -20.97 -13.54 11.23
N PRO A 72 -21.01 -13.10 12.50
CA PRO A 72 -20.11 -12.07 13.04
C PRO A 72 -18.63 -12.31 12.72
N LEU A 73 -18.24 -13.57 12.54
CA LEU A 73 -16.90 -13.97 12.12
C LEU A 73 -16.52 -13.41 10.74
N PHE A 74 -17.45 -13.37 9.79
CA PHE A 74 -17.18 -12.84 8.45
C PHE A 74 -16.82 -11.35 8.51
N LEU A 75 -17.58 -10.57 9.29
CA LEU A 75 -17.30 -9.15 9.51
C LEU A 75 -15.99 -8.93 10.26
N GLN A 76 -15.69 -9.80 11.23
CA GLN A 76 -14.40 -9.78 11.92
C GLN A 76 -13.25 -10.03 10.94
N VAL A 77 -13.39 -10.98 10.02
CA VAL A 77 -12.35 -11.26 9.01
C VAL A 77 -12.18 -10.08 8.06
N THR A 78 -13.27 -9.54 7.51
CA THR A 78 -13.19 -8.46 6.49
C THR A 78 -12.59 -7.16 7.02
N CYS A 79 -12.81 -6.84 8.30
CA CYS A 79 -12.31 -5.60 8.92
C CYS A 79 -10.90 -5.73 9.53
N ASN A 80 -10.36 -6.95 9.61
CA ASN A 80 -9.10 -7.24 10.30
C ASN A 80 -8.10 -8.06 9.49
N CYS A 81 -8.43 -8.40 8.25
CA CYS A 81 -7.49 -8.98 7.31
C CYS A 81 -6.47 -7.96 6.85
N PHE A 82 -5.24 -8.42 6.63
CA PHE A 82 -4.14 -7.65 6.08
C PHE A 82 -3.77 -8.25 4.73
N THR A 83 -3.62 -7.39 3.73
CA THR A 83 -2.99 -7.78 2.47
C THR A 83 -1.50 -7.96 2.71
N ILE A 84 -0.99 -9.15 2.42
CA ILE A 84 0.43 -9.50 2.53
C ILE A 84 1.09 -9.15 1.22
N SER A 85 2.14 -8.33 1.28
CA SER A 85 2.95 -7.94 0.13
C SER A 85 4.31 -8.64 0.12
N ASN A 86 4.88 -8.83 -1.07
CA ASN A 86 6.26 -9.28 -1.23
C ASN A 86 7.25 -8.10 -1.12
N GLY A 87 8.56 -8.37 -1.30
CA GLY A 87 9.60 -7.34 -1.26
C GLY A 87 9.47 -6.26 -2.35
N GLU A 88 8.71 -6.50 -3.41
CA GLU A 88 8.42 -5.50 -4.45
C GLU A 88 7.10 -4.78 -4.20
N MET A 89 6.52 -4.94 -3.00
CA MET A 89 5.23 -4.38 -2.59
C MET A 89 4.04 -4.85 -3.44
N GLN A 90 4.17 -6.00 -4.10
CA GLN A 90 3.07 -6.64 -4.80
C GLN A 90 2.26 -7.48 -3.83
N ASP A 91 0.94 -7.39 -3.93
CA ASP A 91 0.02 -8.19 -3.13
C ASP A 91 0.12 -9.67 -3.52
N VAL A 92 0.45 -10.53 -2.55
CA VAL A 92 0.65 -11.98 -2.75
C VAL A 92 -0.27 -12.84 -1.90
N GLY A 93 -1.02 -12.24 -0.97
CA GLY A 93 -1.97 -12.98 -0.15
C GLY A 93 -2.69 -12.11 0.86
N VAL A 94 -3.46 -12.78 1.73
CA VAL A 94 -4.22 -12.15 2.81
C VAL A 94 -3.99 -12.94 4.09
N GLY A 95 -3.82 -12.26 5.22
CA GLY A 95 -3.60 -12.88 6.52
C GLY A 95 -4.32 -12.16 7.66
N LEU A 96 -4.54 -12.88 8.76
CA LEU A 96 -5.09 -12.33 10.00
C LEU A 96 -3.97 -12.20 11.03
N TYR A 97 -3.81 -10.99 11.57
CA TYR A 97 -2.80 -10.68 12.58
C TYR A 97 -3.47 -10.02 13.79
N PRO A 98 -4.13 -10.78 14.69
CA PRO A 98 -5.03 -10.23 15.71
C PRO A 98 -4.40 -9.14 16.58
N SER A 99 -3.13 -9.28 16.96
CA SER A 99 -2.41 -8.25 17.74
C SER A 99 -2.23 -6.94 16.97
N MET A 100 -2.01 -7.02 15.65
CA MET A 100 -1.85 -5.85 14.79
C MET A 100 -3.20 -5.24 14.41
N SER A 101 -4.28 -6.03 14.44
CA SER A 101 -5.65 -5.55 14.22
C SER A 101 -6.12 -4.55 15.28
N LEU A 102 -5.40 -4.39 16.40
CA LEU A 102 -5.69 -3.38 17.44
C LEU A 102 -5.32 -1.96 17.03
N LEU A 103 -4.38 -1.79 16.09
CA LEU A 103 -3.88 -0.49 15.65
C LEU A 103 -4.96 0.24 14.85
N ASN A 104 -5.26 1.49 15.20
CA ASN A 104 -6.24 2.30 14.48
C ASN A 104 -5.66 2.93 13.21
N HIS A 105 -6.56 3.43 12.37
CA HIS A 105 -6.20 4.11 11.14
C HIS A 105 -5.80 5.57 11.34
N SER A 106 -4.76 6.02 10.65
CA SER A 106 -4.53 7.43 10.30
C SER A 106 -4.10 7.53 8.84
N CYS A 107 -4.54 8.55 8.10
CA CYS A 107 -3.99 8.85 6.77
C CYS A 107 -2.58 9.45 6.84
N ASP A 108 -2.15 9.89 8.03
CA ASP A 108 -0.78 10.29 8.36
C ASP A 108 -0.32 9.46 9.57
N PRO A 109 0.03 8.18 9.37
CA PRO A 109 0.30 7.26 10.45
C PRO A 109 1.69 7.46 11.06
N ASN A 110 1.86 7.05 12.32
CA ASN A 110 3.17 7.03 12.98
C ASN A 110 3.91 5.69 12.87
N CYS A 111 3.20 4.64 12.43
CA CYS A 111 3.77 3.33 12.15
C CYS A 111 3.47 2.89 10.71
N VAL A 112 4.36 2.05 10.18
CA VAL A 112 4.16 1.32 8.92
C VAL A 112 4.28 -0.17 9.16
N ILE A 113 3.63 -0.94 8.29
CA ILE A 113 3.73 -2.39 8.25
C ILE A 113 4.49 -2.78 6.99
N VAL A 114 5.45 -3.68 7.14
CA VAL A 114 6.10 -4.39 6.04
C VAL A 114 6.09 -5.89 6.32
N PHE A 115 6.32 -6.70 5.29
CA PHE A 115 6.29 -8.15 5.39
C PHE A 115 7.62 -8.79 5.00
N GLU A 116 8.09 -9.73 5.83
CA GLU A 116 9.16 -10.67 5.50
C GLU A 116 8.53 -12.05 5.33
N GLY A 117 8.21 -12.40 4.09
CA GLY A 117 7.36 -13.56 3.79
C GLY A 117 5.98 -13.42 4.43
N ARG A 118 5.68 -14.24 5.45
CA ARG A 118 4.42 -14.18 6.23
C ARG A 118 4.55 -13.40 7.54
N GLN A 119 5.75 -12.95 7.89
CA GLN A 119 6.00 -12.22 9.12
C GLN A 119 5.68 -10.75 8.93
N LEU A 120 4.78 -10.22 9.75
CA LEU A 120 4.42 -8.81 9.78
C LEU A 120 5.39 -8.06 10.70
N LEU A 121 6.05 -7.02 10.19
CA LEU A 121 6.95 -6.14 10.93
C LEU A 121 6.31 -4.76 11.07
N LEU A 122 6.02 -4.36 12.31
CA LEU A 122 5.52 -3.02 12.64
C LEU A 122 6.71 -2.12 13.01
N ARG A 123 6.84 -0.97 12.35
CA ARG A 123 7.93 -0.03 12.61
C ARG A 123 7.43 1.41 12.70
N SER A 124 7.95 2.16 13.65
CA SER A 124 7.70 3.60 13.76
C SER A 124 8.42 4.36 12.64
N VAL A 125 7.74 5.30 12.01
CA VAL A 125 8.32 6.17 10.95
C VAL A 125 8.57 7.60 11.40
N ARG A 126 8.20 7.93 12.63
CA ARG A 126 8.53 9.17 13.33
C ARG A 126 8.68 8.90 14.82
N GLU A 127 9.14 9.90 15.56
CA GLU A 127 9.13 9.87 17.02
C GLU A 127 7.69 9.75 17.55
N ILE A 128 7.52 8.97 18.62
CA ILE A 128 6.24 8.66 19.24
C ILE A 128 6.35 8.98 20.73
N GLN A 129 5.49 9.87 21.21
CA GLN A 129 5.50 10.29 22.61
C GLN A 129 4.84 9.24 23.52
N ILE A 130 5.20 9.23 24.81
CA ILE A 130 4.57 8.33 25.78
C ILE A 130 3.07 8.64 25.86
N GLY A 131 2.25 7.61 25.67
CA GLY A 131 0.79 7.74 25.67
C GLY A 131 0.19 8.15 24.31
N GLU A 132 1.03 8.43 23.30
CA GLU A 132 0.57 8.64 21.93
C GLU A 132 0.03 7.32 21.33
N GLU A 133 -1.09 7.39 20.64
CA GLU A 133 -1.69 6.23 19.98
C GLU A 133 -0.87 5.78 18.77
N LEU A 134 -0.61 4.47 18.67
CA LEU A 134 0.00 3.86 17.50
C LEU A 134 -1.04 3.70 16.39
N THR A 135 -0.74 4.23 15.21
CA THR A 135 -1.63 4.21 14.05
C THR A 135 -0.91 3.74 12.79
N ILE A 136 -1.66 3.08 11.91
CA ILE A 136 -1.21 2.61 10.58
C ILE A 136 -2.16 3.13 9.49
N SER A 137 -1.73 3.12 8.23
CA SER A 137 -2.68 3.30 7.13
C SER A 137 -3.36 1.96 6.82
N TYR A 138 -4.69 1.94 6.73
CA TYR A 138 -5.44 0.75 6.29
C TYR A 138 -5.60 0.68 4.77
N ILE A 139 -5.25 1.78 4.11
CA ILE A 139 -5.54 2.05 2.70
C ILE A 139 -4.28 2.59 2.03
N GLU A 140 -4.26 2.54 0.71
CA GLU A 140 -3.20 3.19 -0.08
C GLU A 140 -3.15 4.70 0.22
N SER A 141 -1.96 5.25 0.46
CA SER A 141 -1.79 6.67 0.79
C SER A 141 -1.95 7.60 -0.42
N LEU A 142 -1.80 7.09 -1.65
CA LEU A 142 -1.95 7.86 -2.90
C LEU A 142 -3.40 7.90 -3.37
N MET A 143 -4.27 8.48 -2.55
CA MET A 143 -5.68 8.67 -2.87
C MET A 143 -6.16 10.05 -2.39
N PRO A 144 -7.06 10.74 -3.11
CA PRO A 144 -7.68 11.97 -2.65
C PRO A 144 -8.57 11.70 -1.43
N SER A 145 -8.80 12.74 -0.62
CA SER A 145 -9.52 12.62 0.65
C SER A 145 -10.93 12.05 0.47
N SER A 146 -11.63 12.41 -0.62
CA SER A 146 -12.95 11.86 -0.95
C SER A 146 -12.94 10.34 -1.18
N GLU A 147 -11.92 9.83 -1.86
CA GLU A 147 -11.77 8.39 -2.11
C GLU A 147 -11.35 7.65 -0.84
N ARG A 148 -10.44 8.22 -0.05
CA ARG A 148 -10.06 7.67 1.26
C ARG A 148 -11.30 7.52 2.15
N GLN A 149 -12.13 8.54 2.26
CA GLN A 149 -13.38 8.48 3.04
C GLN A 149 -14.34 7.42 2.51
N LYS A 150 -14.54 7.35 1.19
CA LYS A 150 -15.41 6.35 0.57
C LYS A 150 -14.92 4.93 0.87
N HIS A 151 -13.62 4.68 0.74
CA HIS A 151 -13.02 3.37 0.98
C HIS A 151 -13.10 2.99 2.47
N LEU A 152 -12.75 3.89 3.38
CA LEU A 152 -12.83 3.65 4.83
C LEU A 152 -14.26 3.43 5.31
N LYS A 153 -15.22 4.22 4.82
CA LYS A 153 -16.63 4.05 5.15
C LYS A 153 -17.18 2.73 4.61
N ARG A 154 -16.80 2.36 3.39
CA ARG A 154 -17.24 1.11 2.76
C ARG A 154 -16.67 -0.10 3.49
N GLN A 155 -15.35 -0.18 3.70
CA GLN A 155 -14.69 -1.37 4.23
C GLN A 155 -14.68 -1.45 5.76
N TYR A 156 -14.51 -0.32 6.45
CA TYR A 156 -14.26 -0.27 7.89
C TYR A 156 -15.36 0.44 8.68
N CYS A 157 -16.40 0.92 8.00
CA CYS A 157 -17.59 1.53 8.61
C CYS A 157 -17.28 2.73 9.52
N PHE A 158 -16.31 3.57 9.17
CA PHE A 158 -16.03 4.82 9.88
C PHE A 158 -15.61 5.95 8.94
N GLU A 159 -15.70 7.19 9.42
CA GLU A 159 -15.21 8.39 8.75
C GLU A 159 -13.93 8.88 9.42
N CYS A 160 -12.89 9.15 8.62
CA CYS A 160 -11.59 9.55 9.16
C CYS A 160 -11.59 11.04 9.51
N ASN A 161 -11.14 11.38 10.72
CA ASN A 161 -11.07 12.75 11.22
C ASN A 161 -9.62 13.27 11.38
N CYS A 162 -8.64 12.62 10.73
CA CYS A 162 -7.25 13.06 10.75
C CYS A 162 -7.06 14.41 10.05
N LEU A 163 -5.92 15.07 10.31
CA LEU A 163 -5.63 16.40 9.76
C LEU A 163 -5.71 16.41 8.22
N LEU A 164 -5.10 15.43 7.55
CA LEU A 164 -5.13 15.33 6.07
C LEU A 164 -6.55 15.24 5.49
N CYS A 165 -7.45 14.51 6.15
CA CYS A 165 -8.85 14.43 5.72
C CYS A 165 -9.65 15.71 6.01
N LYS A 166 -9.26 16.47 7.04
CA LYS A 166 -9.90 17.74 7.39
C LYS A 166 -9.45 18.88 6.49
N THR A 167 -8.15 18.98 6.19
CA THR A 167 -7.60 20.08 5.42
C THR A 167 -7.65 19.83 3.91
N GLN A 168 -7.62 18.57 3.48
CA GLN A 168 -7.63 18.16 2.06
C GLN A 168 -6.51 18.83 1.24
N GLU A 169 -5.43 19.28 1.90
CA GLU A 169 -4.38 20.11 1.29
C GLU A 169 -3.72 19.46 0.07
N LYS A 170 -3.58 18.13 0.08
CA LYS A 170 -2.93 17.39 -1.01
C LYS A 170 -3.88 17.07 -2.18
N ASP A 171 -5.19 17.21 -2.00
CA ASP A 171 -6.16 16.78 -3.02
C ASP A 171 -6.02 17.61 -4.31
N ALA A 172 -5.73 18.91 -4.19
CA ALA A 172 -5.52 19.79 -5.33
C ALA A 172 -4.33 19.35 -6.20
N ASP A 173 -3.19 19.01 -5.58
CA ASP A 173 -2.01 18.53 -6.29
C ASP A 173 -2.23 17.15 -6.90
N MET A 174 -2.91 16.24 -6.15
CA MET A 174 -3.23 14.89 -6.59
C MET A 174 -4.19 14.86 -7.79
N LEU A 175 -5.08 15.84 -7.90
CA LEU A 175 -6.08 15.96 -8.96
C LEU A 175 -5.74 17.06 -9.98
N ALA A 176 -4.50 17.57 -9.94
CA ALA A 176 -4.06 18.64 -10.83
C ALA A 176 -4.13 18.22 -12.31
N GLY A 177 -4.32 19.20 -13.18
CA GLY A 177 -4.53 18.99 -14.62
C GLY A 177 -6.00 18.90 -15.02
N GLU A 178 -6.26 18.56 -16.27
CA GLU A 178 -7.61 18.57 -16.84
C GLU A 178 -8.46 17.38 -16.35
N GLU A 179 -9.64 17.69 -15.78
CA GLU A 179 -10.55 16.70 -15.20
C GLU A 179 -10.96 15.57 -16.15
N GLN A 180 -11.23 15.92 -17.41
CA GLN A 180 -11.62 14.94 -18.41
C GLN A 180 -10.49 13.94 -18.71
N ALA A 181 -9.23 14.40 -18.75
CA ALA A 181 -8.08 13.54 -19.03
C ALA A 181 -7.84 12.53 -17.90
N TRP A 182 -7.84 12.97 -16.64
CA TRP A 182 -7.54 12.02 -15.56
C TRP A 182 -8.72 11.10 -15.24
N LYS A 183 -9.97 11.48 -15.53
CA LYS A 183 -11.12 10.57 -15.44
C LYS A 183 -11.04 9.42 -16.44
N GLU A 184 -10.62 9.71 -17.67
CA GLU A 184 -10.37 8.67 -18.68
C GLU A 184 -9.34 7.66 -18.19
N ILE A 185 -8.27 8.12 -17.51
CA ILE A 185 -7.25 7.24 -16.93
C ILE A 185 -7.79 6.45 -15.74
N LYS A 186 -8.53 7.10 -14.85
CA LYS A 186 -9.09 6.50 -13.64
C LYS A 186 -10.00 5.31 -13.91
N ASP A 187 -10.85 5.42 -14.95
CA ASP A 187 -11.86 4.41 -15.25
C ASP A 187 -11.30 3.22 -16.05
N LEU A 188 -9.99 3.23 -16.37
CA LEU A 188 -9.34 2.14 -17.06
C LEU A 188 -9.30 0.87 -16.22
N ARG A 189 -9.70 -0.22 -16.86
CA ARG A 189 -9.48 -1.57 -16.34
C ARG A 189 -8.30 -2.16 -17.07
N LEU A 190 -7.21 -2.36 -16.34
CA LEU A 190 -6.02 -2.98 -16.89
C LEU A 190 -6.30 -4.45 -17.21
N ILE A 191 -5.96 -4.82 -18.43
CA ILE A 191 -6.02 -6.17 -18.99
C ILE A 191 -4.73 -6.94 -18.66
N THR A 192 -4.71 -8.26 -18.88
CA THR A 192 -3.62 -9.13 -18.42
C THR A 192 -2.40 -9.17 -19.33
N GLU A 193 -2.51 -8.67 -20.57
CA GLU A 193 -1.43 -8.76 -21.56
C GLU A 193 -0.56 -7.49 -21.58
N TRP A 194 0.74 -7.64 -21.30
CA TRP A 194 1.67 -6.51 -21.14
C TRP A 194 1.82 -5.66 -22.39
N GLU A 195 1.82 -6.23 -23.61
CA GLU A 195 1.89 -5.41 -24.84
C GLU A 195 0.67 -4.50 -24.98
N GLN A 196 -0.52 -4.99 -24.62
CA GLN A 196 -1.74 -4.22 -24.74
C GLN A 196 -1.82 -3.15 -23.64
N VAL A 197 -1.39 -3.49 -22.42
CA VAL A 197 -1.23 -2.51 -21.32
C VAL A 197 -0.31 -1.37 -21.74
N LEU A 198 0.86 -1.69 -22.31
CA LEU A 198 1.81 -0.68 -22.76
C LEU A 198 1.22 0.19 -23.89
N ALA A 199 0.61 -0.43 -24.90
CA ALA A 199 -0.01 0.30 -26.02
C ALA A 199 -1.11 1.25 -25.55
N MET A 200 -1.94 0.83 -24.59
CA MET A 200 -2.96 1.68 -23.98
C MET A 200 -2.34 2.85 -23.21
N CYS A 201 -1.34 2.59 -22.36
CA CYS A 201 -0.65 3.63 -21.60
C CYS A 201 0.00 4.66 -22.54
N GLN A 202 0.66 4.21 -23.60
CA GLN A 202 1.28 5.09 -24.60
C GLN A 202 0.25 5.95 -25.34
N ALA A 203 -0.87 5.37 -25.76
CA ALA A 203 -1.94 6.12 -26.42
C ALA A 203 -2.50 7.24 -25.53
N LEU A 204 -2.72 6.95 -24.24
CA LEU A 204 -3.23 7.91 -23.28
C LEU A 204 -2.20 8.97 -22.91
N LEU A 205 -0.94 8.59 -22.73
CA LEU A 205 0.16 9.52 -22.49
C LEU A 205 0.31 10.49 -23.65
N ASN A 206 0.22 10.02 -24.89
CA ASN A 206 0.27 10.88 -26.07
C ASN A 206 -0.93 11.84 -26.14
N ASN A 207 -2.13 11.39 -25.77
CA ASN A 207 -3.33 12.23 -25.75
C ASN A 207 -3.36 13.24 -24.57
N SER A 208 -2.62 12.95 -23.50
CA SER A 208 -2.58 13.73 -22.26
C SER A 208 -1.25 14.48 -22.03
N ALA A 209 -0.32 14.45 -23.00
CA ALA A 209 1.08 14.84 -22.85
C ALA A 209 1.32 16.25 -22.26
N ASP A 210 0.35 17.16 -22.37
CA ASP A 210 0.41 18.51 -21.79
C ASP A 210 -0.78 18.85 -20.86
N ARG A 211 -1.68 17.88 -20.63
CA ARG A 211 -2.94 18.07 -19.89
C ARG A 211 -2.85 17.69 -18.42
N LEU A 212 -1.91 16.80 -18.06
CA LEU A 212 -1.77 16.26 -16.71
C LEU A 212 -0.32 16.40 -16.21
N PRO A 213 -0.09 17.04 -15.06
CA PRO A 213 1.23 17.07 -14.44
C PRO A 213 1.56 15.73 -13.77
N ASP A 214 2.86 15.41 -13.64
CA ASP A 214 3.35 14.20 -12.94
C ASP A 214 2.97 14.16 -11.45
N THR A 215 2.37 15.21 -10.88
CA THR A 215 1.78 15.19 -9.53
C THR A 215 0.40 14.52 -9.49
N ASN A 216 -0.28 14.40 -10.64
CA ASN A 216 -1.59 13.79 -10.73
C ASN A 216 -1.49 12.29 -10.43
N ILE A 217 -2.28 11.82 -9.45
CA ILE A 217 -2.19 10.43 -8.96
C ILE A 217 -2.58 9.39 -10.00
N TYR A 218 -3.50 9.69 -10.91
CA TYR A 218 -3.95 8.72 -11.91
C TYR A 218 -2.90 8.60 -13.02
N LEU A 219 -2.28 9.72 -13.41
CA LEU A 219 -1.11 9.69 -14.28
C LEU A 219 0.03 8.88 -13.63
N LEU A 220 0.30 9.08 -12.33
CA LEU A 220 1.33 8.32 -11.63
C LEU A 220 1.08 6.81 -11.60
N LYS A 221 -0.16 6.39 -11.33
CA LYS A 221 -0.56 4.98 -11.38
C LYS A 221 -0.40 4.41 -12.79
N MET A 222 -0.76 5.16 -13.83
CA MET A 222 -0.55 4.76 -15.21
C MET A 222 0.94 4.65 -15.57
N LEU A 223 1.78 5.60 -15.11
CA LEU A 223 3.23 5.55 -15.33
C LEU A 223 3.87 4.34 -14.65
N ASP A 224 3.44 3.99 -13.45
CA ASP A 224 3.91 2.78 -12.75
C ASP A 224 3.52 1.51 -13.52
N CYS A 225 2.28 1.44 -14.02
CA CYS A 225 1.83 0.33 -14.86
C CYS A 225 2.59 0.24 -16.20
N ALA A 226 2.87 1.38 -16.84
CA ALA A 226 3.66 1.43 -18.06
C ALA A 226 5.11 0.98 -17.81
N MET A 227 5.70 1.38 -16.68
CA MET A 227 7.00 0.92 -16.25
C MET A 227 7.02 -0.60 -16.06
N ASP A 228 6.03 -1.18 -15.38
CA ASP A 228 5.91 -2.64 -15.22
C ASP A 228 5.78 -3.38 -16.55
N ALA A 229 4.95 -2.87 -17.46
CA ALA A 229 4.81 -3.44 -18.79
C ALA A 229 6.14 -3.41 -19.55
N CYS A 230 6.87 -2.29 -19.52
CA CYS A 230 8.19 -2.17 -20.14
C CYS A 230 9.21 -3.14 -19.53
N ILE A 231 9.23 -3.31 -18.20
CA ILE A 231 10.11 -4.27 -17.51
C ILE A 231 9.83 -5.70 -18.01
N ASN A 232 8.55 -6.10 -18.05
CA ASN A 232 8.16 -7.44 -18.50
C ASN A 232 8.44 -7.67 -20.00
N LEU A 233 8.36 -6.63 -20.82
CA LEU A 233 8.69 -6.64 -22.24
C LEU A 233 10.18 -6.38 -22.53
N ARG A 234 11.03 -6.28 -21.50
CA ARG A 234 12.48 -6.03 -21.61
C ARG A 234 12.84 -4.73 -22.33
N ARG A 235 11.99 -3.71 -22.22
CA ARG A 235 12.19 -2.36 -22.78
C ARG A 235 12.75 -1.42 -21.71
N TRP A 236 14.04 -1.59 -21.38
CA TRP A 236 14.67 -0.97 -20.21
C TRP A 236 14.73 0.56 -20.25
N GLU A 237 14.97 1.14 -21.42
CA GLU A 237 15.04 2.59 -21.60
C GLU A 237 13.68 3.25 -21.35
N GLU A 238 12.60 2.70 -21.94
CA GLU A 238 11.23 3.17 -21.72
C GLU A 238 10.80 2.97 -20.24
N ALA A 239 11.16 1.83 -19.63
CA ALA A 239 10.89 1.58 -18.22
C ALA A 239 11.53 2.64 -17.31
N LEU A 240 12.79 3.01 -17.60
CA LEU A 240 13.50 4.03 -16.84
C LEU A 240 12.88 5.42 -17.04
N LEU A 241 12.46 5.75 -18.26
CA LEU A 241 11.76 7.00 -18.57
C LEU A 241 10.50 7.16 -17.70
N TYR A 242 9.64 6.14 -17.65
CA TYR A 242 8.43 6.17 -16.84
C TYR A 242 8.75 6.15 -15.34
N GLY A 243 9.70 5.31 -14.91
CA GLY A 243 10.10 5.22 -13.51
C GLY A 243 10.66 6.52 -12.93
N ASN A 244 11.47 7.26 -13.69
CA ASN A 244 12.00 8.55 -13.24
C ASN A 244 10.89 9.58 -12.97
N ARG A 245 9.80 9.54 -13.76
CA ARG A 245 8.65 10.44 -13.59
C ARG A 245 7.87 10.15 -12.30
N THR A 246 7.92 8.92 -11.77
CA THR A 246 7.20 8.56 -10.53
C THR A 246 7.95 8.90 -9.24
N LEU A 247 9.21 9.37 -9.30
CA LEU A 247 10.03 9.55 -8.09
C LEU A 247 9.71 10.80 -7.24
N LYS A 248 9.07 11.82 -7.79
CA LYS A 248 8.81 13.09 -7.08
C LYS A 248 7.69 13.05 -6.02
N PRO A 249 6.49 12.49 -6.29
CA PRO A 249 5.28 12.77 -5.51
C PRO A 249 5.20 12.15 -4.11
N TYR A 250 5.96 11.10 -3.84
CA TYR A 250 5.78 10.33 -2.61
C TYR A 250 6.36 11.04 -1.37
N SER A 251 5.71 10.95 -0.21
CA SER A 251 6.34 11.32 1.07
C SER A 251 7.24 10.19 1.59
N PHE A 252 7.77 10.32 2.82
CA PHE A 252 8.51 9.26 3.50
C PHE A 252 7.61 8.02 3.71
N HIS A 253 7.73 7.01 2.84
CA HIS A 253 6.85 5.85 2.80
C HIS A 253 7.56 4.61 2.22
N PRO A 254 7.26 3.38 2.68
CA PRO A 254 7.81 2.14 2.11
C PRO A 254 7.73 2.07 0.57
N LEU A 255 6.55 2.34 -0.02
CA LEU A 255 6.36 2.32 -1.48
C LEU A 255 7.31 3.26 -2.24
N ARG A 256 7.58 4.46 -1.71
CA ARG A 256 8.56 5.41 -2.31
C ARG A 256 9.92 4.76 -2.43
N ALA A 257 10.33 4.08 -1.36
CA ALA A 257 11.65 3.53 -1.25
C ALA A 257 11.83 2.32 -2.17
N VAL A 258 10.80 1.47 -2.27
CA VAL A 258 10.76 0.36 -3.23
C VAL A 258 10.77 0.90 -4.66
N GLN A 259 10.03 1.97 -4.96
CA GLN A 259 10.06 2.60 -6.27
C GLN A 259 11.44 3.17 -6.62
N MET A 260 12.10 3.86 -5.68
CA MET A 260 13.48 4.31 -5.84
C MET A 260 14.44 3.13 -6.07
N MET A 261 14.26 2.02 -5.36
CA MET A 261 15.06 0.82 -5.56
C MET A 261 14.85 0.22 -6.96
N ARG A 262 13.61 0.16 -7.47
CA ARG A 262 13.29 -0.30 -8.83
C ARG A 262 13.94 0.60 -9.89
N VAL A 263 13.84 1.92 -9.75
CA VAL A 263 14.49 2.87 -10.67
C VAL A 263 16.01 2.79 -10.59
N GLY A 264 16.58 2.68 -9.39
CA GLY A 264 18.02 2.51 -9.20
C GLY A 264 18.56 1.23 -9.84
N LYS A 265 17.80 0.12 -9.78
CA LYS A 265 18.11 -1.11 -10.53
C LYS A 265 18.12 -0.87 -12.03
N LEU A 266 17.12 -0.17 -12.58
CA LEU A 266 17.05 0.16 -14.01
C LEU A 266 18.21 1.05 -14.48
N GLN A 267 18.60 2.03 -13.67
CA GLN A 267 19.77 2.88 -13.93
C GLN A 267 21.05 2.04 -13.93
N TYR A 268 21.21 1.15 -12.95
CA TYR A 268 22.36 0.25 -12.87
C TYR A 268 22.46 -0.67 -14.10
N THR A 269 21.34 -1.25 -14.56
CA THR A 269 21.33 -2.12 -15.76
C THR A 269 21.67 -1.39 -17.07
N GLN A 270 21.67 -0.06 -17.05
CA GLN A 270 22.01 0.80 -18.19
C GLN A 270 23.35 1.50 -17.98
N ASP A 271 24.21 0.98 -17.10
CA ASP A 271 25.54 1.50 -16.76
C ASP A 271 25.54 2.96 -16.26
N MET A 272 24.39 3.46 -15.79
CA MET A 272 24.24 4.80 -15.20
C MET A 272 24.63 4.80 -13.72
N PHE A 273 25.83 4.33 -13.41
CA PHE A 273 26.23 4.03 -12.04
C PHE A 273 26.18 5.21 -11.06
N PRO A 274 26.61 6.44 -11.41
CA PRO A 274 26.50 7.59 -10.50
C PRO A 274 25.04 7.88 -10.10
N GLN A 275 24.13 7.87 -11.08
CA GLN A 275 22.70 8.10 -10.86
C GLN A 275 22.08 6.94 -10.08
N ALA A 276 22.44 5.70 -10.42
CA ALA A 276 21.99 4.51 -9.71
C ALA A 276 22.37 4.57 -8.23
N LEU A 277 23.63 4.86 -7.92
CA LEU A 277 24.11 4.92 -6.54
C LEU A 277 23.39 6.01 -5.73
N GLU A 278 23.16 7.19 -6.32
CA GLU A 278 22.40 8.25 -5.67
C GLU A 278 20.96 7.82 -5.35
N THR A 279 20.25 7.28 -6.34
CA THR A 279 18.87 6.81 -6.18
C THR A 279 18.76 5.69 -5.14
N LEU A 280 19.69 4.72 -5.16
CA LEU A 280 19.74 3.62 -4.20
C LEU A 280 20.09 4.09 -2.78
N LYS A 281 20.92 5.14 -2.63
CA LYS A 281 21.19 5.78 -1.32
C LYS A 281 19.93 6.43 -0.77
N GLN A 282 19.15 7.11 -1.60
CA GLN A 282 17.86 7.68 -1.20
C GLN A 282 16.86 6.60 -0.76
N ALA A 283 16.75 5.50 -1.54
CA ALA A 283 15.95 4.34 -1.18
C ALA A 283 16.35 3.80 0.21
N TYR A 284 17.65 3.59 0.42
CA TYR A 284 18.19 3.03 1.67
C TYR A 284 17.85 3.89 2.88
N ASN A 285 17.92 5.22 2.74
CA ASN A 285 17.60 6.14 3.83
C ASN A 285 16.16 6.01 4.34
N ILE A 286 15.23 5.63 3.48
CA ILE A 286 13.84 5.37 3.85
C ILE A 286 13.70 3.93 4.36
N MET A 287 14.27 2.94 3.65
CA MET A 287 14.09 1.52 3.97
C MET A 287 14.74 1.10 5.28
N LYS A 288 15.86 1.72 5.68
CA LYS A 288 16.48 1.47 6.99
C LYS A 288 15.52 1.75 8.16
N VAL A 289 14.57 2.68 7.97
CA VAL A 289 13.54 3.01 8.96
C VAL A 289 12.31 2.12 8.76
N THR A 290 11.78 2.07 7.54
CA THR A 290 10.49 1.43 7.25
C THR A 290 10.54 -0.10 7.22
N HIS A 291 11.68 -0.68 6.83
CA HIS A 291 11.89 -2.12 6.77
C HIS A 291 12.84 -2.60 7.87
N GLY A 292 13.89 -1.82 8.16
CA GLY A 292 14.94 -2.18 9.12
C GLY A 292 16.14 -2.84 8.43
N ALA A 293 17.30 -2.78 9.07
CA ALA A 293 18.55 -3.28 8.50
C ALA A 293 18.51 -4.78 8.18
N ASP A 294 17.84 -5.59 9.00
CA ASP A 294 17.82 -7.05 8.87
C ASP A 294 16.83 -7.57 7.82
N HIS A 295 16.02 -6.70 7.21
CA HIS A 295 15.04 -7.10 6.20
C HIS A 295 15.75 -7.54 4.91
N SER A 296 15.31 -8.64 4.30
CA SER A 296 15.93 -9.22 3.09
C SER A 296 16.11 -8.21 1.96
N LEU A 297 15.07 -7.45 1.66
CA LEU A 297 15.08 -6.39 0.66
C LEU A 297 16.11 -5.27 0.95
N VAL A 298 16.34 -4.93 2.22
CA VAL A 298 17.35 -3.94 2.61
C VAL A 298 18.76 -4.50 2.42
N GLN A 299 18.96 -5.79 2.71
CA GLN A 299 20.22 -6.48 2.44
C GLN A 299 20.52 -6.54 0.94
N ASP A 300 19.52 -6.83 0.10
CA ASP A 300 19.67 -6.85 -1.35
C ASP A 300 19.98 -5.45 -1.90
N LEU A 301 19.34 -4.41 -1.36
CA LEU A 301 19.68 -3.02 -1.68
C LEU A 301 21.12 -2.68 -1.29
N MET A 302 21.59 -3.13 -0.13
CA MET A 302 22.97 -2.89 0.30
C MET A 302 23.98 -3.54 -0.63
N LYS A 303 23.78 -4.81 -1.01
CA LYS A 303 24.63 -5.51 -1.98
C LYS A 303 24.67 -4.79 -3.32
N LEU A 304 23.51 -4.34 -3.82
CA LEU A 304 23.44 -3.59 -5.08
C LEU A 304 24.19 -2.26 -5.02
N LYS A 305 24.14 -1.56 -3.88
CA LYS A 305 24.92 -0.33 -3.67
C LYS A 305 26.43 -0.61 -3.67
N GLU A 306 26.86 -1.65 -2.96
CA GLU A 306 28.28 -2.05 -2.91
C GLU A 306 28.81 -2.44 -4.30
N GLN A 307 28.01 -3.20 -5.05
CA GLN A 307 28.31 -3.56 -6.43
C GLN A 307 28.41 -2.32 -7.32
N CYS A 308 27.44 -1.42 -7.24
CA CYS A 308 27.45 -0.16 -7.99
C CYS A 308 28.70 0.69 -7.66
N GLU A 309 29.11 0.77 -6.39
CA GLU A 309 30.34 1.46 -5.99
C GLU A 309 31.61 0.77 -6.50
N ALA A 310 31.62 -0.56 -6.60
CA ALA A 310 32.73 -1.31 -7.17
C ALA A 310 32.87 -1.06 -8.67
N ASP A 311 31.77 -1.11 -9.41
CA ASP A 311 31.76 -0.90 -10.86
C ASP A 311 32.11 0.54 -11.23
N MET A 312 31.66 1.53 -10.45
CA MET A 312 32.09 2.93 -10.59
C MET A 312 33.60 3.13 -10.44
N ARG A 313 34.26 2.31 -9.61
CA ARG A 313 35.72 2.38 -9.43
C ARG A 313 36.49 1.63 -10.51
N ALA A 314 35.82 0.72 -11.22
CA ALA A 314 36.41 -0.10 -12.27
C ALA A 314 36.35 0.58 -13.66
N GLN A 315 35.47 1.56 -13.84
CA GLN A 315 35.40 2.45 -15.00
C GLN A 315 36.41 3.60 -14.92
#